data_AF-A0A2V9PTS7-F1
#
_entry.id   AF-A0A2V9PTS7-F1
#
_cell.length_a   1.000
_cell.length_b   1.000
_cell.length_c   1.000
_cell.angle_alpha   90.00
_cell.angle_beta   90.00
_cell.angle_gamma   90.00
#
_symmetry.space_group_name_H-M   'P 1'
#
loop_
_entity.id
_entity.type
_entity.pdbx_description
1 polymer ?
#
loop_
_entity_poly.entity_id
_entity_poly.type
_entity_poly.pdbx_seq_one_letter_code
_entity_poly.pdbx_strand_id
1 'polypeptide(L)'
;MKSLLLFSLVLLGPGVAAQSAPNASNRNMEIQNPLTGAWKLVSLEEPGADGQVHRVDCSGMFVFTSDGNAAVQVMYRNALTGSAYTQGGYEASYGTYRINSPSTFTFHIDGALVRSLIGKDLKRTYQISGNRLTVKSTDPNERWEVVWKRY
;
A
#
# COMPACT_ATOMS: atom_id res chain seq x y z
N MET A 1 -26.18 -56.82 -38.55
CA MET A 1 -26.24 -56.26 -37.18
C MET A 1 -26.14 -57.44 -36.22
N LYS A 2 -25.16 -57.64 -35.33
CA LYS A 2 -24.08 -56.84 -34.75
C LYS A 2 -22.96 -57.83 -34.35
N SER A 3 -21.70 -57.45 -34.57
CA SER A 3 -20.50 -58.11 -34.07
C SER A 3 -20.32 -57.81 -32.57
N LEU A 4 -20.00 -58.80 -31.75
CA LEU A 4 -19.45 -58.60 -30.40
C LEU A 4 -18.01 -59.12 -30.38
N LEU A 5 -17.06 -58.20 -30.44
CA LEU A 5 -15.68 -58.39 -30.03
C LEU A 5 -15.54 -57.87 -28.59
N LEU A 6 -15.21 -58.77 -27.67
CA LEU A 6 -14.71 -58.48 -26.34
C LEU A 6 -13.23 -58.82 -26.34
N PHE A 7 -12.36 -57.86 -26.01
CA PHE A 7 -11.13 -58.02 -25.22
C PHE A 7 -10.34 -56.72 -25.26
N SER A 8 -10.20 -56.05 -24.11
CA SER A 8 -9.08 -55.16 -23.77
C SER A 8 -9.22 -54.74 -22.30
N LEU A 9 -8.56 -55.49 -21.43
CA LEU A 9 -8.37 -55.15 -20.02
C LEU A 9 -7.20 -54.15 -19.95
N VAL A 10 -7.48 -52.87 -19.66
CA VAL A 10 -6.44 -51.85 -19.39
C VAL A 10 -6.24 -51.77 -17.88
N LEU A 11 -5.07 -52.17 -17.42
CA LEU A 11 -4.60 -52.01 -16.04
C LEU A 11 -4.22 -50.54 -15.81
N LEU A 12 -5.03 -49.79 -15.04
CA LEU A 12 -4.63 -48.49 -14.49
C LEU A 12 -3.77 -48.71 -13.23
N GLY A 13 -2.48 -48.40 -13.33
CA GLY A 13 -1.63 -48.20 -12.15
C GLY A 13 -1.83 -46.78 -11.57
N PRO A 14 -1.80 -46.60 -10.24
CA PRO A 14 -1.89 -45.28 -9.62
C PRO A 14 -0.58 -44.51 -9.84
N GLY A 15 -0.63 -43.47 -10.67
CA GLY A 15 0.44 -42.47 -10.76
C GLY A 15 0.45 -41.61 -9.51
N VAL A 16 1.46 -41.79 -8.64
CA VAL A 16 1.75 -40.83 -7.58
C VAL A 16 2.40 -39.62 -8.24
N ALA A 17 1.62 -38.59 -8.52
CA ALA A 17 2.16 -37.28 -8.85
C ALA A 17 2.90 -36.76 -7.61
N ALA A 18 4.23 -36.74 -7.67
CA ALA A 18 5.05 -36.04 -6.70
C ALA A 18 4.67 -34.55 -6.77
N GLN A 19 3.86 -34.10 -5.82
CA GLN A 19 3.59 -32.68 -5.63
C GLN A 19 4.91 -32.03 -5.23
N SER A 20 5.47 -31.23 -6.13
CA SER A 20 6.60 -30.36 -5.85
C SER A 20 6.25 -29.52 -4.63
N ALA A 21 6.92 -29.77 -3.50
CA ALA A 21 6.82 -28.89 -2.35
C ALA A 21 7.19 -27.47 -2.80
N PRO A 22 6.40 -26.43 -2.49
CA PRO A 22 6.77 -25.07 -2.85
C PRO A 22 8.12 -24.75 -2.22
N ASN A 23 9.10 -24.49 -3.09
CA ASN A 23 10.49 -24.20 -2.79
C ASN A 23 10.61 -23.26 -1.57
N ALA A 24 11.24 -23.73 -0.49
CA ALA A 24 11.55 -22.93 0.70
C ALA A 24 12.39 -21.67 0.37
N SER A 25 13.03 -21.65 -0.80
CA SER A 25 13.74 -20.50 -1.38
C SER A 25 12.83 -19.34 -1.82
N ASN A 26 11.52 -19.56 -2.06
CA ASN A 26 10.58 -18.47 -2.35
C ASN A 26 10.13 -17.71 -1.09
N ARG A 27 10.29 -18.27 0.12
CA ARG A 27 9.93 -17.57 1.38
C ARG A 27 10.99 -16.59 1.86
N ASN A 28 12.22 -16.68 1.34
CA ASN A 28 13.37 -15.91 1.83
C ASN A 28 13.78 -14.75 0.89
N MET A 29 13.13 -14.60 -0.27
CA MET A 29 13.41 -13.55 -1.27
C MET A 29 12.24 -12.59 -1.48
N GLU A 30 11.17 -12.71 -0.69
CA GLU A 30 10.35 -11.54 -0.38
C GLU A 30 11.21 -10.71 0.58
N ILE A 31 11.98 -9.75 0.06
CA ILE A 31 12.56 -8.68 0.87
C ILE A 31 11.42 -8.24 1.77
N GLN A 32 11.54 -8.43 3.09
CA GLN A 32 10.49 -8.01 4.01
C GLN A 32 10.17 -6.56 3.68
N ASN A 33 9.01 -6.36 3.06
CA ASN A 33 8.64 -5.06 2.52
C ASN A 33 8.66 -4.09 3.70
N PRO A 34 9.58 -3.11 3.69
CA PRO A 34 9.88 -2.37 4.90
C PRO A 34 8.72 -1.46 5.31
N LEU A 35 7.75 -1.25 4.41
CA LEU A 35 6.52 -0.52 4.66
C LEU A 35 5.45 -1.37 5.36
N THR A 36 5.44 -2.71 5.18
CA THR A 36 4.41 -3.60 5.73
C THR A 36 4.23 -3.39 7.23
N GLY A 37 2.98 -3.23 7.66
CA GLY A 37 2.57 -2.97 9.03
C GLY A 37 1.66 -1.74 9.16
N ALA A 38 1.27 -1.45 10.40
CA ALA A 38 0.53 -0.25 10.74
C ALA A 38 1.48 0.84 11.27
N TRP A 39 1.19 2.07 10.90
CA TRP A 39 1.96 3.25 11.27
C TRP A 39 1.03 4.33 11.82
N LYS A 40 1.40 4.89 12.97
CA LYS A 40 0.70 5.99 13.64
C LYS A 40 1.32 7.33 13.25
N LEU A 41 0.50 8.32 12.92
CA LEU A 41 0.98 9.67 12.60
C LEU A 41 1.74 10.28 13.80
N VAL A 42 2.92 10.83 13.53
CA VAL A 42 3.72 11.59 14.51
C VAL A 42 3.68 13.08 14.18
N SER A 43 3.86 13.43 12.91
CA SER A 43 3.81 14.81 12.45
C SER A 43 3.38 14.87 11.01
N LEU A 44 2.64 15.92 10.68
CA LEU A 44 2.41 16.37 9.31
C LEU A 44 2.84 17.83 9.26
N GLU A 45 3.68 18.15 8.29
CA GLU A 45 4.04 19.51 7.93
C GLU A 45 3.54 19.79 6.52
N GLU A 46 2.88 20.92 6.30
CA GLU A 46 2.32 21.32 5.02
C GLU A 46 2.40 22.83 4.80
N PRO A 47 2.34 23.32 3.54
CA PRO A 47 2.27 24.75 3.27
C PRO A 47 0.99 25.40 3.83
N GLY A 48 1.18 26.46 4.61
CA GLY A 48 0.10 27.36 5.03
C GLY A 48 -0.25 28.39 3.97
N ALA A 49 -1.25 29.23 4.27
CA ALA A 49 -1.70 30.31 3.38
C ALA A 49 -0.62 31.38 3.12
N ASP A 50 0.36 31.49 4.01
CA ASP A 50 1.54 32.36 3.88
C ASP A 50 2.64 31.76 2.99
N GLY A 51 2.44 30.55 2.47
CA GLY A 51 3.41 29.82 1.67
C GLY A 51 4.57 29.22 2.47
N GLN A 52 4.58 29.37 3.79
CA GLN A 52 5.55 28.73 4.68
C GLN A 52 5.06 27.34 5.10
N VAL A 53 5.98 26.46 5.48
CA VAL A 53 5.64 25.11 5.94
C VAL A 53 5.37 25.16 7.44
N HIS A 54 4.21 24.65 7.86
CA HIS A 54 3.80 24.62 9.27
C HIS A 54 3.41 23.22 9.68
N ARG A 55 3.56 22.93 10.97
CA ARG A 55 3.09 21.70 11.57
C ARG A 55 1.57 21.74 11.77
N VAL A 56 0.89 20.67 11.35
CA VAL A 56 -0.56 20.51 11.47
C VAL A 56 -0.91 19.76 12.75
N ASP A 57 -1.94 20.24 13.46
CA ASP A 57 -2.56 19.48 14.55
C ASP A 57 -3.54 18.44 13.96
N CYS A 58 -3.05 17.21 13.84
CA CYS A 58 -3.78 16.09 13.28
C CYS A 58 -3.40 14.76 13.95
N SER A 59 -4.19 13.74 13.66
CA SER A 59 -3.92 12.35 14.03
C SER A 59 -4.25 11.44 12.86
N GLY A 60 -3.63 10.28 12.76
CA GLY A 60 -3.85 9.42 11.62
C GLY A 60 -3.17 8.07 11.73
N MET A 61 -3.49 7.22 10.76
CA MET A 61 -2.91 5.90 10.58
C MET A 61 -2.66 5.62 9.11
N PHE A 62 -1.53 4.97 8.83
CA PHE A 62 -1.20 4.42 7.52
C PHE A 62 -0.92 2.93 7.68
N VAL A 63 -1.67 2.08 6.97
CA VAL A 63 -1.49 0.63 6.99
C VAL A 63 -1.01 0.18 5.62
N PHE A 64 -0.01 -0.68 5.62
CA PHE A 64 0.45 -1.45 4.46
C PHE A 64 0.35 -2.93 4.79
N THR A 65 -0.29 -3.69 3.92
CA THR A 65 -0.39 -5.15 4.06
C THR A 65 0.71 -5.84 3.25
N SER A 66 1.00 -7.09 3.60
CA SER A 66 1.99 -7.91 2.89
C SER A 66 1.54 -8.27 1.47
N ASP A 67 0.23 -8.32 1.21
CA ASP A 67 -0.35 -8.62 -0.10
C ASP A 67 -0.50 -7.39 -1.02
N GLY A 68 0.12 -6.26 -0.66
CA GLY A 68 0.22 -5.11 -1.55
C GLY A 68 -0.92 -4.10 -1.45
N ASN A 69 -1.73 -4.14 -0.39
CA ASN A 69 -2.78 -3.14 -0.13
C ASN A 69 -2.29 -2.06 0.84
N ALA A 70 -2.83 -0.85 0.70
CA ALA A 70 -2.55 0.26 1.60
C ALA A 70 -3.80 1.09 1.89
N ALA A 71 -3.88 1.63 3.09
CA ALA A 71 -4.95 2.53 3.51
C ALA A 71 -4.39 3.63 4.43
N VAL A 72 -4.71 4.88 4.11
CA VAL A 72 -4.29 6.05 4.90
C VAL A 72 -5.51 6.83 5.36
N GLN A 73 -5.45 7.28 6.60
CA GLN A 73 -6.43 8.17 7.20
C GLN A 73 -5.73 9.24 8.02
N VAL A 74 -6.10 10.50 7.82
CA VAL A 74 -5.61 11.64 8.59
C VAL A 74 -6.78 12.54 8.94
N MET A 75 -6.94 12.83 10.22
CA MET A 75 -7.95 13.73 10.76
C MET A 75 -7.27 14.97 11.33
N TYR A 76 -7.57 16.12 10.75
CA TYR A 76 -7.18 17.42 11.25
C TYR A 76 -8.10 17.78 12.40
N ARG A 77 -7.58 18.30 13.52
CA ARG A 77 -8.43 18.64 14.67
C ARG A 77 -9.25 19.91 14.46
N ASN A 78 -8.68 20.89 13.75
CA ASN A 78 -9.23 22.23 13.64
C ASN A 78 -9.46 22.71 12.19
N ALA A 79 -9.31 21.83 11.19
CA ALA A 79 -9.47 22.24 9.78
C ALA A 79 -10.95 22.27 9.38
N LEU A 80 -11.39 23.41 8.85
CA LEU A 80 -12.74 23.58 8.30
C LEU A 80 -12.79 23.46 6.77
N THR A 81 -11.66 23.63 6.10
CA THR A 81 -11.54 23.62 4.63
C THR A 81 -10.84 22.36 4.14
N GLY A 82 -11.28 21.85 2.98
CA GLY A 82 -10.62 20.72 2.32
C GLY A 82 -9.29 21.10 1.66
N SER A 83 -8.53 20.08 1.27
CA SER A 83 -7.28 20.18 0.52
C SER A 83 -7.32 19.24 -0.70
N ALA A 84 -6.21 19.10 -1.44
CA ALA A 84 -6.12 18.11 -2.51
C ALA A 84 -6.32 16.66 -2.02
N TYR A 85 -6.12 16.41 -0.71
CA TYR A 85 -6.20 15.09 -0.09
C TYR A 85 -7.33 14.97 0.95
N THR A 86 -7.92 16.08 1.38
CA THR A 86 -8.91 16.09 2.46
C THR A 86 -10.25 16.70 2.06
N GLN A 87 -11.33 16.19 2.64
CA GLN A 87 -12.64 16.81 2.60
C GLN A 87 -13.16 16.95 4.04
N GLY A 88 -13.53 18.17 4.43
CA GLY A 88 -13.97 18.45 5.81
C GLY A 88 -12.90 18.15 6.87
N GLY A 89 -11.62 18.32 6.55
CA GLY A 89 -10.51 18.03 7.47
C GLY A 89 -10.17 16.55 7.65
N TYR A 90 -10.77 15.65 6.84
CA TYR A 90 -10.45 14.22 6.86
C TYR A 90 -9.86 13.78 5.53
N GLU A 91 -8.72 13.09 5.58
CA GLU A 91 -8.19 12.27 4.50
C GLU A 91 -8.62 10.83 4.75
N ALA A 92 -9.14 10.18 3.73
CA ALA A 92 -9.30 8.74 3.70
C ALA A 92 -9.07 8.27 2.28
N SER A 93 -8.10 7.39 2.09
CA SER A 93 -7.92 6.68 0.82
C SER A 93 -7.38 5.28 1.03
N TYR A 94 -7.72 4.37 0.12
CA TYR A 94 -7.22 3.01 0.09
C TYR A 94 -7.00 2.55 -1.36
N GLY A 95 -6.19 1.52 -1.50
CA GLY A 95 -5.94 0.84 -2.77
C GLY A 95 -4.69 -0.02 -2.69
N THR A 96 -3.94 -0.09 -3.77
CA THR A 96 -2.74 -0.94 -3.86
C THR A 96 -1.46 -0.12 -3.83
N TYR A 97 -0.37 -0.70 -3.36
CA TYR A 97 0.94 -0.06 -3.39
C TYR A 97 2.01 -0.99 -3.96
N ARG A 98 3.04 -0.38 -4.55
CA ARG A 98 4.23 -1.06 -5.04
C ARG A 98 5.46 -0.23 -4.72
N ILE A 99 6.54 -0.87 -4.29
CA ILE A 99 7.83 -0.22 -4.13
C ILE A 99 8.47 -0.11 -5.53
N ASN A 100 8.86 1.10 -5.92
CA ASN A 100 9.43 1.37 -7.24
C ASN A 100 10.97 1.36 -7.18
N SER A 101 11.53 1.79 -6.06
CA SER A 101 12.96 1.85 -5.80
C SER A 101 13.22 1.81 -4.28
N PRO A 102 14.49 1.76 -3.81
CA PRO A 102 14.81 1.81 -2.38
C PRO A 102 14.31 3.05 -1.64
N SER A 103 13.88 4.11 -2.35
CA SER A 103 13.43 5.37 -1.77
C SER A 103 12.07 5.85 -2.29
N THR A 104 11.39 5.08 -3.16
CA THR A 104 10.10 5.48 -3.72
C THR A 104 9.09 4.34 -3.79
N PHE A 105 7.81 4.66 -3.60
CA PHE A 105 6.69 3.77 -3.84
C PHE A 105 5.57 4.50 -4.60
N THR A 106 4.71 3.74 -5.27
CA THR A 106 3.48 4.23 -5.88
C THR A 106 2.30 3.69 -5.11
N PHE A 107 1.36 4.57 -4.74
CA PHE A 107 0.06 4.24 -4.16
C PHE A 107 -1.03 4.48 -5.21
N HIS A 108 -1.62 3.41 -5.72
CA HIS A 108 -2.77 3.46 -6.62
C HIS A 108 -4.04 3.59 -5.80
N ILE A 109 -4.87 4.59 -6.11
CA ILE A 109 -6.07 4.89 -5.33
C ILE A 109 -7.29 4.19 -5.93
N ASP A 110 -7.79 3.17 -5.23
CA ASP A 110 -9.04 2.49 -5.59
C ASP A 110 -10.27 3.20 -5.00
N GLY A 111 -10.12 3.79 -3.81
CA GLY A 111 -11.17 4.55 -3.14
C GLY A 111 -10.61 5.69 -2.33
N ALA A 112 -11.30 6.84 -2.34
CA ALA A 112 -10.93 8.00 -1.56
C ALA A 112 -12.15 8.86 -1.21
N LEU A 113 -12.04 9.61 -0.10
CA LEU A 113 -13.02 10.63 0.28
C LEU A 113 -13.04 11.76 -0.77
N VAL A 114 -11.85 12.26 -1.17
CA VAL A 114 -11.70 13.18 -2.30
C VAL A 114 -11.81 12.38 -3.60
N ARG A 115 -12.98 12.40 -4.24
CA ARG A 115 -13.31 11.56 -5.41
C ARG A 115 -12.38 11.73 -6.61
N SER A 116 -11.78 12.91 -6.78
CA SER A 116 -10.87 13.20 -7.89
C SER A 116 -9.52 12.48 -7.79
N LEU A 117 -9.25 11.77 -6.68
CA LEU A 117 -8.06 10.92 -6.51
C LEU A 117 -8.25 9.50 -7.06
N ILE A 118 -9.49 9.03 -7.21
CA ILE A 118 -9.78 7.65 -7.61
C ILE A 118 -9.18 7.37 -9.00
N GLY A 119 -8.46 6.25 -9.11
CA GLY A 119 -7.74 5.80 -10.30
C GLY A 119 -6.36 6.45 -10.50
N LYS A 120 -5.92 7.37 -9.63
CA LYS A 120 -4.61 8.01 -9.75
C LYS A 120 -3.50 7.20 -9.09
N ASP A 121 -2.31 7.31 -9.68
CA ASP A 121 -1.06 6.86 -9.10
C ASP A 121 -0.39 8.00 -8.34
N LEU A 122 -0.32 7.86 -7.02
CA LEU A 122 0.39 8.78 -6.13
C LEU A 122 1.81 8.29 -5.91
N LYS A 123 2.78 8.90 -6.58
CA LYS A 123 4.21 8.61 -6.38
C LYS A 123 4.73 9.32 -5.13
N ARG A 124 5.41 8.57 -4.27
CA ARG A 124 5.88 9.02 -2.97
C ARG A 124 7.34 8.66 -2.77
N THR A 125 8.09 9.58 -2.16
CA THR A 125 9.38 9.24 -1.58
C THR A 125 9.16 8.71 -0.17
N TYR A 126 10.00 7.79 0.26
CA TYR A 126 9.99 7.30 1.63
C TYR A 126 11.41 7.11 2.18
N GLN A 127 11.54 7.28 3.49
CA GLN A 127 12.74 6.92 4.24
C GLN A 127 12.34 6.27 5.56
N ILE A 128 13.01 5.17 5.90
CA ILE A 128 12.83 4.48 7.18
C ILE A 128 14.08 4.69 8.03
N SER A 129 13.87 5.11 9.28
CA SER A 129 14.92 5.25 10.29
C SER A 129 14.41 4.69 11.62
N GLY A 130 14.93 3.51 12.01
CA GLY A 130 14.42 2.76 13.14
C GLY A 130 12.93 2.43 12.99
N ASN A 131 12.10 2.93 13.90
CA ASN A 131 10.63 2.75 13.86
C ASN A 131 9.87 3.90 13.21
N ARG A 132 10.57 4.80 12.50
CA ARG A 132 9.97 5.96 11.84
C ARG A 132 9.96 5.80 10.33
N LEU A 133 8.87 6.23 9.72
CA LEU A 133 8.68 6.31 8.27
C LEU A 133 8.40 7.78 7.93
N THR A 134 9.27 8.39 7.14
CA THR A 134 9.02 9.71 6.54
C THR A 134 8.51 9.51 5.11
N VAL A 135 7.41 10.16 4.76
CA VAL A 135 6.79 10.13 3.42
C VAL A 135 6.65 11.55 2.89
N LYS A 136 6.99 11.75 1.62
CA LYS A 136 6.77 13.01 0.88
C LYS A 136 6.24 12.73 -0.51
N SER A 137 5.70 13.76 -1.16
CA SER A 137 5.43 13.70 -2.59
C SER A 137 6.72 13.63 -3.41
N THR A 138 6.64 13.06 -4.61
CA THR A 138 7.68 13.25 -5.63
C THR A 138 7.43 14.50 -6.48
N ASP A 139 6.26 15.13 -6.39
CA ASP A 139 5.95 16.37 -7.09
C ASP A 139 6.60 17.56 -6.33
N PRO A 140 7.49 18.34 -6.97
CA PRO A 140 8.15 19.48 -6.30
C PRO A 140 7.17 20.59 -5.87
N ASN A 141 5.95 20.62 -6.42
CA ASN A 141 4.91 21.58 -6.01
C ASN A 141 4.19 21.15 -4.73
N GLU A 142 4.32 19.88 -4.34
CA GLU A 142 3.76 19.34 -3.11
C GLU A 142 4.81 19.28 -2.01
N ARG A 143 4.82 20.31 -1.15
CA ARG A 143 5.86 20.51 -0.13
C ARG A 143 5.51 19.93 1.24
N TRP A 144 4.55 19.01 1.31
CA TRP A 144 4.18 18.37 2.55
C TRP A 144 5.16 17.24 2.93
N GLU A 145 5.32 17.00 4.23
CA GLU A 145 6.08 15.89 4.79
C GLU A 145 5.28 15.25 5.94
N VAL A 146 5.15 13.92 5.92
CA VAL A 146 4.51 13.18 7.01
C VAL A 146 5.50 12.22 7.63
N VAL A 147 5.63 12.29 8.96
CA VAL A 147 6.38 11.30 9.73
C VAL A 147 5.41 10.43 10.49
N TRP A 148 5.59 9.12 10.32
CA TRP A 148 4.85 8.08 10.99
C TRP A 148 5.77 7.29 11.92
N LYS A 149 5.19 6.64 12.93
CA LYS A 149 5.86 5.70 13.83
C LYS A 149 5.15 4.36 13.76
N ARG A 150 5.90 3.27 13.66
CA ARG A 150 5.35 1.92 13.72
C ARG A 150 4.60 1.70 15.04
N TYR A 151 3.44 1.04 14.98
CA TYR A 151 2.72 0.60 16.20
C TYR A 151 3.57 -0.36 17.03
#